data_AF-A0A3N8NRP2-F1
#
_entry.id   AF-A0A3N8NRP2-F1
#
_cell.length_a   1.000
_cell.length_b   1.000
_cell.length_c   1.000
_cell.angle_alpha   90.00
_cell.angle_beta   90.00
_cell.angle_gamma   90.00
#
_symmetry.space_group_name_H-M   'P 1'
#
loop_
_entity.id
_entity.type
_entity.pdbx_description
1 polymer ?
#
loop_
_entity_poly.entity_id
_entity_poly.type
_entity_poly.pdbx_seq_one_letter_code
_entity_poly.pdbx_strand_id
1 'polypeptide(L)'
;MRNKVAVIAVLALLQGCAVQPPARPVFGLGDFMSSKLETLPYDSPPQVIYRIDDHRFVTLERYRDCNHGESYYNDTRAGIRKYLGRGLFENFQGRIINADPTGMNIVLPLAYPPHLICGNG
;
A
#
# COMPACT_ATOMS: atom_id res chain seq x y z
N MET A 1 -3.95 -49.79 -33.60
CA MET A 1 -4.79 -48.60 -33.30
C MET A 1 -5.13 -48.46 -31.82
N ARG A 2 -5.37 -49.56 -31.09
CA ARG A 2 -5.70 -49.57 -29.65
C ARG A 2 -4.63 -48.91 -28.74
N ASN A 3 -3.34 -49.10 -29.02
CA ASN A 3 -2.25 -48.51 -28.23
C ASN A 3 -2.11 -47.00 -28.43
N LYS A 4 -2.46 -46.46 -29.61
CA LYS A 4 -2.40 -45.00 -29.86
C LYS A 4 -3.49 -44.26 -29.09
N VAL A 5 -4.67 -44.87 -28.94
CA VAL A 5 -5.79 -44.32 -28.15
C VAL A 5 -5.44 -44.30 -26.66
N ALA A 6 -4.79 -45.34 -26.15
CA ALA A 6 -4.36 -45.40 -24.76
C ALA A 6 -3.32 -44.32 -24.41
N VAL A 7 -2.36 -44.05 -25.30
CA VAL A 7 -1.34 -43.01 -25.09
C VAL A 7 -1.93 -41.60 -25.07
N ILE A 8 -2.93 -41.32 -25.92
CA ILE A 8 -3.60 -40.01 -25.96
C ILE A 8 -4.44 -39.78 -24.68
N ALA A 9 -5.09 -40.83 -24.16
CA ALA A 9 -5.87 -40.72 -22.92
C ALA A 9 -5.01 -40.43 -21.68
N VAL A 10 -3.80 -40.99 -21.61
CA VAL A 10 -2.86 -40.76 -20.50
C VAL A 10 -2.30 -39.32 -20.52
N LEU A 11 -2.08 -38.74 -21.70
CA LEU A 11 -1.59 -37.36 -21.84
C LEU A 11 -2.65 -36.30 -21.45
N ALA A 12 -3.93 -36.60 -21.62
CA ALA A 12 -5.02 -35.68 -21.23
C ALA A 12 -5.20 -35.57 -19.70
N LEU A 13 -4.81 -36.61 -18.95
CA LEU A 13 -4.90 -36.64 -17.48
C LEU A 13 -3.72 -35.96 -16.77
N LEU A 14 -2.67 -35.59 -17.52
CA LEU A 14 -1.49 -34.87 -17.02
C LEU A 14 -1.62 -33.33 -17.13
N GLN A 15 -2.79 -32.81 -17.53
CA GLN A 15 -3.11 -31.40 -17.37
C GLN A 15 -3.41 -31.15 -15.88
N GLY A 16 -2.35 -31.21 -15.08
CA GLY A 16 -2.36 -30.86 -13.67
C GLY A 16 -2.99 -29.48 -13.48
N CYS A 17 -3.66 -29.30 -12.35
CA CYS A 17 -4.35 -28.07 -11.98
C CYS A 17 -3.48 -26.86 -12.31
N ALA A 18 -3.80 -26.13 -13.38
CA ALA A 18 -3.21 -24.83 -13.60
C ALA A 18 -3.61 -24.00 -12.38
N VAL A 19 -2.62 -23.63 -11.55
CA VAL A 19 -2.83 -22.74 -10.41
C VAL A 19 -3.49 -21.49 -10.97
N GLN A 20 -4.80 -21.33 -10.70
CA GLN A 20 -5.52 -20.14 -11.12
C GLN A 20 -4.79 -18.95 -10.51
N PRO A 21 -4.43 -17.92 -11.31
CA PRO A 21 -3.91 -16.70 -10.74
C PRO A 21 -4.88 -16.23 -9.66
N PRO A 22 -4.37 -15.77 -8.49
CA PRO A 22 -5.25 -15.35 -7.41
C PRO A 22 -6.22 -14.29 -7.95
N ALA A 23 -7.51 -14.41 -7.58
CA ALA A 23 -8.56 -13.52 -8.05
C ALA A 23 -8.31 -12.04 -7.72
N ARG A 24 -7.34 -11.76 -6.84
CA ARG A 24 -6.78 -10.46 -6.57
C ARG A 24 -5.26 -10.58 -6.55
N PRO A 25 -4.50 -9.65 -7.15
CA PRO A 25 -3.05 -9.65 -7.03
C PRO A 25 -2.66 -9.66 -5.55
N VAL A 26 -1.86 -10.67 -5.17
CA VAL A 26 -1.24 -10.72 -3.86
C VAL A 26 -0.07 -9.74 -3.92
N PHE A 27 -0.32 -8.50 -3.50
CA PHE A 27 0.69 -7.47 -3.41
C PHE A 27 1.69 -7.82 -2.31
N GLY A 28 2.96 -7.97 -2.67
CA GLY A 28 4.06 -8.09 -1.72
C GLY A 28 4.70 -6.73 -1.43
N LEU A 29 5.64 -6.72 -0.48
CA LEU A 29 6.42 -5.52 -0.14
C LEU A 29 7.14 -4.91 -1.37
N GLY A 30 7.68 -5.76 -2.24
CA GLY A 30 8.33 -5.32 -3.48
C GLY A 30 7.38 -4.61 -4.45
N ASP A 31 6.10 -4.98 -4.46
CA ASP A 31 5.09 -4.34 -5.31
C ASP A 31 4.68 -2.97 -4.75
N PHE A 32 4.66 -2.81 -3.42
CA PHE A 32 4.42 -1.54 -2.74
C PHE A 32 5.49 -0.49 -3.05
N MET A 33 6.76 -0.93 -3.06
CA MET A 33 7.91 -0.08 -3.37
C MET A 33 8.19 0.01 -4.87
N SER A 34 7.47 -0.75 -5.70
CA SER A 34 7.68 -0.77 -7.14
C SER A 34 7.14 0.50 -7.80
N SER A 35 7.98 1.15 -8.61
CA SER A 35 7.55 2.20 -9.53
C SER A 35 6.66 1.69 -10.67
N LYS A 36 6.51 0.37 -10.81
CA LYS A 36 5.70 -0.26 -11.87
C LYS A 36 4.21 0.03 -11.70
N LEU A 37 3.77 0.40 -10.49
CA LEU A 37 2.38 0.73 -10.21
C LEU A 37 2.22 2.21 -9.84
N GLU A 38 1.72 3.01 -10.78
CA GLU A 38 1.51 4.45 -10.59
C GLU A 38 0.52 4.74 -9.45
N THR A 39 -0.58 3.98 -9.35
CA THR A 39 -1.59 4.08 -8.29
C THR A 39 -2.03 2.71 -7.78
N LEU A 40 -2.35 2.60 -6.49
CA LEU A 40 -2.86 1.35 -5.92
C LEU A 40 -4.29 1.01 -6.42
N PRO A 41 -4.60 -0.27 -6.67
CA PRO A 41 -5.85 -0.69 -7.31
C PRO A 41 -6.98 -0.92 -6.28
N TYR A 42 -6.96 -0.18 -5.17
CA TYR A 42 -7.94 -0.30 -4.10
C TYR A 42 -8.83 0.94 -4.09
N ASP A 43 -10.14 0.74 -3.95
CA ASP A 43 -11.15 1.81 -3.87
C ASP A 43 -11.66 1.99 -2.43
N SER A 44 -10.71 1.92 -1.48
CA SER A 44 -11.03 2.07 -0.06
C SER A 44 -11.31 3.55 0.25
N PRO A 45 -12.36 3.87 1.04
CA PRO A 45 -12.66 5.24 1.43
C PRO A 45 -11.47 5.91 2.11
N PRO A 46 -11.12 7.17 1.77
CA PRO A 46 -10.07 7.91 2.47
C PRO A 46 -10.33 7.97 3.98
N GLN A 47 -9.30 7.66 4.78
CA GLN A 47 -9.35 7.75 6.24
C GLN A 47 -8.38 8.81 6.74
N VAL A 48 -8.79 9.64 7.70
CA VAL A 48 -7.84 10.51 8.42
C VAL A 48 -7.10 9.67 9.45
N ILE A 49 -5.82 9.41 9.21
CA ILE A 49 -4.97 8.61 10.12
C ILE A 49 -4.19 9.48 11.11
N TYR A 50 -4.01 10.76 10.81
CA TYR A 50 -3.39 11.72 11.72
C TYR A 50 -4.03 13.09 11.59
N ARG A 51 -4.29 13.72 12.73
CA ARG A 51 -4.80 15.09 12.79
C ARG A 51 -3.81 15.96 13.55
N ILE A 52 -3.28 16.98 12.87
CA ILE A 52 -2.39 17.98 13.48
C ILE A 52 -3.25 19.09 14.08
N ASP A 53 -4.26 19.55 13.34
CA ASP A 53 -5.33 20.43 13.79
C ASP A 53 -6.58 20.30 12.90
N ASP A 54 -7.52 21.25 12.98
CA ASP A 54 -8.78 21.25 12.22
C ASP A 54 -8.58 21.27 10.70
N HIS A 55 -7.47 21.84 10.22
CA HIS A 55 -7.21 22.07 8.81
C HIS A 55 -6.08 21.20 8.24
N ARG A 56 -5.17 20.74 9.09
CA ARG A 56 -3.96 19.99 8.73
C ARG A 56 -4.05 18.55 9.21
N PHE A 57 -4.03 17.62 8.27
CA PHE A 57 -4.19 16.20 8.56
C PHE A 57 -3.56 15.32 7.49
N VAL A 58 -3.31 14.06 7.84
CA VAL A 58 -2.85 13.04 6.90
C VAL A 58 -3.96 12.03 6.65
N THR A 59 -4.19 11.72 5.38
CA THR A 59 -5.11 10.67 4.95
C THR A 59 -4.36 9.42 4.52
N LEU A 60 -4.96 8.26 4.76
CA LEU A 60 -4.64 6.98 4.15
C LEU A 60 -5.70 6.64 3.13
N GLU A 61 -5.28 6.40 1.90
CA GLU A 61 -6.16 6.22 0.74
C GLU A 61 -5.73 4.98 -0.03
N ARG A 62 -6.67 4.37 -0.77
CA ARG A 62 -6.38 3.21 -1.63
C ARG A 62 -5.60 2.11 -0.89
N TYR A 63 -5.95 1.86 0.37
CA TYR A 63 -5.30 0.85 1.20
C TYR A 63 -6.01 -0.50 1.06
N ARG A 64 -5.26 -1.59 1.22
CA ARG A 64 -5.80 -2.96 1.19
C ARG A 64 -6.35 -3.38 2.55
N ASP A 65 -5.50 -3.24 3.55
CA ASP A 65 -5.76 -3.49 4.97
C ASP A 65 -5.48 -2.19 5.70
N CYS A 66 -5.64 -2.09 7.03
CA CYS A 66 -5.40 -0.82 7.72
C CYS A 66 -3.95 -0.29 7.58
N ASN A 67 -3.10 -0.99 6.82
CA ASN A 67 -1.76 -0.61 6.38
C ASN A 67 -1.66 -0.69 4.84
N HIS A 68 -0.55 -0.22 4.29
CA HIS A 68 -0.23 -0.39 2.87
C HIS A 68 -1.22 0.35 1.94
N GLY A 69 -1.34 1.65 2.19
CA GLY A 69 -2.05 2.59 1.32
C GLY A 69 -1.15 3.73 0.86
N GLU A 70 -1.76 4.68 0.16
CA GLU A 70 -1.14 5.95 -0.22
C GLU A 70 -1.45 6.98 0.85
N SER A 71 -0.40 7.64 1.36
CA SER A 71 -0.54 8.69 2.36
C SER A 71 -0.47 10.07 1.73
N TYR A 72 -1.36 10.97 2.16
CA TYR A 72 -1.37 12.37 1.72
C TYR A 72 -1.43 13.34 2.89
N TYR A 73 -0.55 14.34 2.90
CA TYR A 73 -0.71 15.52 3.72
C TYR A 73 -1.74 16.46 3.09
N ASN A 74 -2.65 16.98 3.90
CA ASN A 74 -3.69 17.91 3.48
C ASN A 74 -3.67 19.15 4.39
N ASP A 75 -3.72 20.34 3.79
CA ASP A 75 -3.97 21.62 4.46
C ASP A 75 -5.11 22.33 3.74
N THR A 76 -6.28 22.36 4.37
CA THR A 76 -7.48 22.96 3.77
C THR A 76 -7.46 24.49 3.76
N ARG A 77 -6.65 25.15 4.59
CA ARG A 77 -6.52 26.62 4.57
C ARG A 77 -5.61 27.06 3.44
N ALA A 78 -4.51 26.34 3.24
CA ALA A 78 -3.54 26.64 2.20
C ALA A 78 -3.90 25.98 0.85
N GLY A 79 -4.93 25.12 0.80
CA GLY A 79 -5.27 24.35 -0.40
C GLY A 79 -4.21 23.34 -0.80
N ILE A 80 -3.39 22.88 0.16
CA ILE A 80 -2.27 21.97 -0.10
C ILE A 80 -2.76 20.53 -0.01
N ARG A 81 -2.38 19.74 -1.01
CA ARG A 81 -2.43 18.28 -0.97
C ARG A 81 -1.11 17.73 -1.48
N LYS A 82 -0.40 16.97 -0.64
CA LYS A 82 0.93 16.46 -0.94
C LYS A 82 1.02 14.97 -0.71
N TYR A 83 1.40 14.23 -1.75
CA TYR A 83 1.69 12.80 -1.64
C TYR A 83 2.92 12.57 -0.77
N LEU A 84 2.79 11.70 0.22
CA LEU A 84 3.85 11.35 1.18
C LEU A 84 4.52 10.02 0.86
N GLY A 85 3.84 9.14 0.10
CA GLY A 85 4.35 7.81 -0.25
C GLY A 85 3.43 6.68 0.21
N ARG A 86 3.91 5.45 0.05
CA ARG A 86 3.24 4.21 0.47
C ARG A 86 4.03 3.54 1.59
N GLY A 87 3.35 3.10 2.65
CA GLY A 87 4.03 2.37 3.73
C GLY A 87 5.02 3.23 4.52
N LEU A 88 4.83 4.55 4.55
CA LEU A 88 5.81 5.47 5.13
C LEU A 88 5.32 6.16 6.40
N PHE A 89 4.03 6.12 6.72
CA PHE A 89 3.48 7.03 7.72
C PHE A 89 2.46 6.39 8.66
N GLU A 90 1.72 5.40 8.18
CA GLU A 90 0.61 4.78 8.91
C GLU A 90 1.00 4.12 10.25
N ASN A 91 2.28 3.77 10.44
CA ASN A 91 2.76 3.07 11.64
C ASN A 91 3.36 3.98 12.71
N PHE A 92 3.42 5.29 12.48
CA PHE A 92 3.83 6.19 13.55
C PHE A 92 2.85 6.00 14.73
N GLN A 93 3.26 6.26 15.96
CA GLN A 93 2.37 6.14 17.15
C GLN A 93 2.46 7.36 18.07
N GLY A 94 3.22 8.38 17.66
CA GLY A 94 3.42 9.60 18.45
C GLY A 94 2.43 10.71 18.10
N ARG A 95 2.71 11.90 18.63
CA ARG A 95 2.00 13.13 18.27
C ARG A 95 2.85 13.99 17.35
N ILE A 96 2.22 14.54 16.32
CA ILE A 96 2.86 15.49 15.40
C ILE A 96 2.54 16.90 15.86
N ILE A 97 3.56 17.72 16.03
CA ILE A 97 3.45 19.15 16.29
C ILE A 97 4.22 19.88 15.20
N ASN A 98 3.64 20.94 14.64
CA ASN A 98 4.42 21.85 13.80
C ASN A 98 5.06 22.91 14.71
N ALA A 99 6.38 22.84 14.86
CA ALA A 99 7.15 23.77 15.66
C ALA A 99 7.65 24.98 14.86
N ASP A 100 7.46 25.01 13.53
CA ASP A 100 7.78 26.17 12.71
C ASP A 100 6.75 27.29 12.95
N PRO A 101 7.15 28.43 13.54
CA PRO A 101 6.22 29.52 13.84
C PRO A 101 5.67 30.19 12.59
N THR A 102 6.32 30.03 11.44
CA THR A 102 5.82 30.56 10.16
C THR A 102 4.76 29.65 9.54
N GLY A 103 4.72 28.37 9.94
CA GLY A 103 3.88 27.35 9.33
C GLY A 103 4.27 26.99 7.89
N MET A 104 5.38 27.52 7.36
CA MET A 104 5.79 27.28 5.97
C MET A 104 6.49 25.93 5.78
N ASN A 105 7.02 25.35 6.86
CA ASN A 105 7.64 24.04 6.87
C ASN A 105 6.86 23.09 7.79
N ILE A 106 6.91 21.81 7.46
CA ILE A 106 6.44 20.73 8.32
C ILE A 106 7.40 19.55 8.19
N VAL A 107 7.70 18.91 9.31
CA VAL A 107 8.44 17.65 9.37
C VAL A 107 7.46 16.55 9.73
N LEU A 108 7.43 15.51 8.91
CA LEU A 108 6.58 14.35 9.09
C LEU A 108 7.45 13.14 9.41
N PRO A 109 7.17 12.40 10.51
CA PRO A 109 7.93 11.21 10.86
C PRO A 109 7.69 10.11 9.83
N LEU A 110 8.76 9.43 9.43
CA LEU A 110 8.67 8.22 8.63
C LEU A 110 8.60 7.01 9.56
N ALA A 111 7.59 6.17 9.39
CA ALA A 111 7.35 4.97 10.17
C ALA A 111 6.95 3.83 9.23
N TYR A 112 7.96 3.02 8.89
CA TYR A 112 7.79 1.86 8.04
C TYR A 112 6.89 0.80 8.71
N PRO A 113 6.15 0.00 7.93
CA PRO A 113 5.42 -1.14 8.44
C PRO A 113 6.32 -2.15 9.14
N PRO A 114 5.75 -2.87 10.13
CA PRO A 114 6.45 -3.96 10.79
C PRO A 114 7.06 -4.90 9.76
N HIS A 115 8.30 -5.35 10.02
CA HIS A 115 9.03 -6.30 9.19
C HIS A 115 9.41 -5.81 7.78
N LEU A 116 9.26 -4.50 7.46
CA LEU A 116 9.74 -3.95 6.18
C LEU A 116 11.26 -3.78 6.15
N ILE A 117 11.87 -3.42 7.28
CA ILE A 117 13.33 -3.29 7.42
C ILE A 117 13.83 -4.38 8.38
N CYS A 118 14.86 -5.11 7.95
CA CYS A 118 15.56 -6.06 8.80
C CYS A 118 16.37 -5.30 9.86
N GLY A 119 15.90 -5.29 11.10
CA GLY A 119 16.57 -4.70 12.24
C GLY A 119 15.65 -4.67 13.46
N ASN A 120 16.22 -4.83 14.65
CA ASN A 120 15.51 -4.53 15.88
C ASN A 120 15.43 -2.99 15.95
N GLY A 121 14.22 -2.44 15.79
CA GLY A 121 13.97 -1.02 15.96
C GLY A 121 14.48 -0.49 17.30
#